data_AF-A0A7K1VIA3-F1
#
_entry.id   AF-A0A7K1VIA3-F1
#
_cell.length_a   1.000
_cell.length_b   1.000
_cell.length_c   1.000
_cell.angle_alpha   90.00
_cell.angle_beta   90.00
_cell.angle_gamma   90.00
#
_symmetry.space_group_name_H-M   'P 1'
#
loop_
_entity.id
_entity.type
_entity.pdbx_description
1 polymer ?
#
loop_
_entity_poly.entity_id
_entity_poly.type
_entity_poly.pdbx_seq_one_letter_code
_entity_poly.pdbx_strand_id
1 'polypeptide(L)'
;MELSSAVEIAQSAGVTPVAFRFESDQIVGEYSTVVGDPVDEFIVEFSNRFGTVPRVVGAVIETPTPSAPERRSVSAPSPIDTKLPDFVPPAVPADKAATLVSSDGSGARAASATSAQAVAAAAGWRPEHVRVTVQRSGSSQYITNKINWGGGNPRAIPGPWGLEVGTDLYNNATGTRGSVIPGQICGPNFRDQFIAKNYSFKSWTTFNPDGGMAATHPYADYNDLLDSCGRNSMTIGFQDPQKMVGLELTTQIEARLGVTSSSRLGGGLQLVNGSSCPSDGSIALTDCMKIPNTTAPGIPNSRLTLSTSKNWVANPNKCWQSSGYGDISAVATTCIP
;
A
#
# COMPACT_ATOMS: atom_id res chain seq x y z
N MET A 1 5.85 3.36 21.71
CA MET A 1 5.11 2.62 22.75
C MET A 1 4.79 1.22 22.23
N GLU A 2 4.66 0.21 23.10
CA GLU A 2 4.21 -1.13 22.70
C GLU A 2 2.71 -1.13 22.35
N LEU A 3 2.27 -2.03 21.48
CA LEU A 3 0.87 -2.08 21.05
C LEU A 3 -0.09 -2.45 22.19
N SER A 4 0.27 -3.39 23.06
CA SER A 4 -0.51 -3.73 24.26
C SER A 4 -0.74 -2.51 25.16
N SER A 5 0.32 -1.74 25.46
CA SER A 5 0.21 -0.51 26.24
C SER A 5 -0.63 0.56 25.54
N ALA A 6 -0.57 0.65 24.21
CA ALA A 6 -1.39 1.59 23.44
C ALA A 6 -2.89 1.30 23.58
N VAL A 7 -3.24 0.01 23.59
CA VAL A 7 -4.63 -0.46 23.79
C VAL A 7 -5.11 -0.10 25.19
N GLU A 8 -4.31 -0.39 26.22
CA GLU A 8 -4.64 -0.06 27.61
C GLU A 8 -4.83 1.46 27.81
N ILE A 9 -3.96 2.27 27.21
CA ILE A 9 -4.07 3.72 27.28
C ILE A 9 -5.36 4.20 26.62
N ALA A 10 -5.66 3.71 25.41
CA ALA A 10 -6.88 4.10 24.72
C ALA A 10 -8.15 3.75 25.53
N GLN A 11 -8.18 2.53 26.11
CA GLN A 11 -9.25 2.10 27.00
C GLN A 11 -9.36 2.98 28.25
N SER A 12 -8.25 3.30 28.90
CA SER A 12 -8.23 4.17 30.09
C SER A 12 -8.70 5.60 29.80
N ALA A 13 -8.47 6.08 28.57
CA ALA A 13 -8.91 7.39 28.09
C ALA A 13 -10.38 7.40 27.61
N GLY A 14 -11.07 6.25 27.63
CA GLY A 14 -12.43 6.13 27.10
C GLY A 14 -12.52 6.31 25.58
N VAL A 15 -11.41 6.10 24.87
CA VAL A 15 -11.32 6.19 23.42
C VAL A 15 -11.40 4.78 22.84
N THR A 16 -12.16 4.62 21.74
CA THR A 16 -12.20 3.38 20.97
C THR A 16 -11.51 3.61 19.63
N PRO A 17 -10.19 3.32 19.51
CA PRO A 17 -9.50 3.39 18.24
C PRO A 17 -10.05 2.38 17.26
N VAL A 18 -10.09 2.75 15.99
CA VAL A 18 -10.41 1.84 14.88
C VAL A 18 -9.15 1.20 14.27
N ALA A 19 -7.98 1.79 14.52
CA ALA A 19 -6.67 1.25 14.19
C ALA A 19 -5.56 1.87 15.04
N PHE A 20 -4.40 1.22 15.05
CA PHE A 20 -3.14 1.75 15.61
C PHE A 20 -2.09 1.87 14.51
N ARG A 21 -1.44 3.03 14.45
CA ARG A 21 -0.33 3.29 13.55
C ARG A 21 0.98 2.94 14.23
N PHE A 22 1.81 2.17 13.54
CA PHE A 22 3.16 1.84 13.99
C PHE A 22 4.23 2.36 13.04
N GLU A 23 5.33 2.82 13.62
CA GLU A 23 6.45 3.37 12.88
C GLU A 23 7.78 2.97 13.53
N SER A 24 8.69 2.54 12.66
CA SER A 24 10.11 2.36 12.90
C SER A 24 10.87 2.92 11.70
N ASP A 25 12.19 2.88 11.74
CA ASP A 25 12.99 3.34 10.61
C ASP A 25 12.71 2.52 9.32
N GLN A 26 12.58 1.20 9.45
CA GLN A 26 12.41 0.27 8.32
C GLN A 26 10.95 -0.05 8.00
N ILE A 27 10.04 0.07 8.96
CA ILE A 27 8.65 -0.38 8.84
C ILE A 27 7.69 0.72 9.24
N VAL A 28 6.67 0.96 8.41
CA VAL A 28 5.50 1.77 8.76
C VAL A 28 4.24 1.06 8.34
N GLY A 29 3.19 1.14 9.15
CA GLY A 29 1.91 0.56 8.83
C GLY A 29 0.83 0.85 9.84
N GLU A 30 -0.32 0.21 9.66
CA GLU A 30 -1.43 0.24 10.60
C GLU A 30 -2.01 -1.15 10.81
N TYR A 31 -2.54 -1.34 12.01
CA TYR A 31 -3.31 -2.52 12.41
C TYR A 31 -4.71 -2.07 12.84
N SER A 32 -5.75 -2.66 12.26
CA SER A 32 -7.14 -2.34 12.62
C SER A 32 -7.63 -3.21 13.77
N THR A 33 -8.19 -2.56 14.78
CA THR A 33 -8.77 -3.21 15.98
C THR A 33 -10.19 -3.72 15.76
N VAL A 34 -10.89 -3.22 14.73
CA VAL A 34 -12.30 -3.53 14.46
C VAL A 34 -12.45 -4.84 13.69
N VAL A 35 -11.47 -5.12 12.84
CA VAL A 35 -11.52 -6.21 11.86
C VAL A 35 -10.27 -7.06 11.81
N GLY A 36 -9.18 -6.61 12.45
CA GLY A 36 -7.94 -7.35 12.58
C GLY A 36 -8.07 -8.50 13.56
N ASP A 37 -7.09 -9.42 13.49
CA ASP A 37 -6.95 -10.51 14.45
C ASP A 37 -6.67 -9.94 15.85
N PRO A 38 -6.90 -10.69 16.95
CA PRO A 38 -6.58 -10.23 18.30
C PRO A 38 -5.18 -9.61 18.39
N VAL A 39 -5.01 -8.60 19.24
CA VAL A 39 -3.74 -7.84 19.37
C VAL A 39 -2.53 -8.76 19.55
N ASP A 40 -2.66 -9.80 20.38
CA ASP A 40 -1.59 -10.75 20.63
C ASP A 40 -1.24 -11.59 19.39
N GLU A 41 -2.25 -11.98 18.59
CA GLU A 41 -2.03 -12.69 17.33
C GLU A 41 -1.30 -11.78 16.34
N PHE A 42 -1.71 -10.51 16.21
CA PHE A 42 -1.02 -9.56 15.34
C PHE A 42 0.44 -9.34 15.77
N ILE A 43 0.71 -9.21 17.07
CA ILE A 43 2.09 -9.06 17.58
C ILE A 43 2.94 -10.28 17.22
N VAL A 44 2.38 -11.49 17.40
CA VAL A 44 3.08 -12.75 17.04
C VAL A 44 3.35 -12.81 15.53
N GLU A 45 2.35 -12.50 14.69
CA GLU A 45 2.53 -12.50 13.23
C GLU A 45 3.54 -11.46 12.77
N PHE A 46 3.48 -10.25 13.34
CA PHE A 46 4.43 -9.18 13.05
C PHE A 46 5.85 -9.60 13.44
N SER A 47 6.03 -10.19 14.62
CA SER A 47 7.32 -10.70 15.09
C SER A 47 7.84 -11.85 14.23
N ASN A 48 6.99 -12.78 13.82
CA ASN A 48 7.39 -13.88 12.93
C ASN A 48 7.86 -13.37 11.56
N ARG A 49 7.15 -12.36 11.02
CA ARG A 49 7.44 -11.76 9.72
C ARG A 49 8.70 -10.90 9.74
N PHE A 50 8.80 -9.98 10.69
CA PHE A 50 9.84 -8.94 10.70
C PHE A 50 10.98 -9.20 11.71
N GLY A 51 10.85 -10.19 12.60
CA GLY A 51 11.85 -10.43 13.66
C GLY A 51 11.96 -9.28 14.67
N THR A 52 10.94 -8.43 14.76
CA THR A 52 10.86 -7.27 15.66
C THR A 52 9.40 -7.04 16.07
N VAL A 53 9.13 -6.01 16.87
CA VAL A 53 7.82 -5.69 17.43
C VAL A 53 7.33 -4.32 16.95
N PRO A 54 6.00 -4.11 16.83
CA PRO A 54 5.47 -2.85 16.33
C PRO A 54 5.61 -1.74 17.38
N ARG A 55 6.24 -0.62 17.02
CA ARG A 55 6.22 0.61 17.82
C ARG A 55 5.03 1.46 17.43
N VAL A 56 4.04 1.49 18.30
CA VAL A 56 2.88 2.38 18.14
C VAL A 56 3.31 3.83 18.36
N VAL A 57 2.91 4.68 17.42
CA VAL A 57 3.12 6.13 17.42
C VAL A 57 1.82 6.92 17.37
N GLY A 58 0.68 6.26 17.12
CA GLY A 58 -0.63 6.91 17.11
C GLY A 58 -1.79 5.93 17.10
N ALA A 59 -2.95 6.43 17.50
CA ALA A 59 -4.23 5.75 17.39
C ALA A 59 -5.10 6.48 16.35
N VAL A 60 -5.78 5.72 15.50
CA VAL A 60 -6.75 6.24 14.54
C VAL A 60 -8.12 6.14 15.18
N ILE A 61 -8.83 7.25 15.24
CA ILE A 61 -10.20 7.33 15.76
C ILE A 61 -11.14 7.70 14.62
N GLU A 62 -12.33 7.10 14.62
CA GLU A 62 -13.38 7.51 13.70
C GLU A 62 -13.97 8.83 14.18
N THR A 63 -13.91 9.86 13.35
CA THR A 63 -14.58 11.13 13.61
C THR A 63 -15.90 11.16 12.87
N PRO A 64 -17.02 11.58 13.49
CA PRO A 64 -18.27 11.80 12.78
C PRO A 64 -18.04 12.78 11.62
N THR A 65 -18.41 12.40 10.40
CA THR A 65 -18.31 13.26 9.23
C THR A 65 -19.13 14.52 9.46
N PRO A 66 -18.53 15.73 9.54
CA PRO A 66 -19.31 16.95 9.60
C PRO A 66 -20.05 17.11 8.27
N SER A 67 -21.34 17.44 8.34
CA SER A 67 -22.10 17.88 7.17
C SER A 67 -21.55 19.23 6.65
N ALA A 68 -20.75 19.17 5.57
CA ALA A 68 -20.24 20.30 4.77
C ALA A 68 -19.23 21.26 5.47
N PRO A 69 -18.38 21.99 4.70
CA PRO A 69 -17.08 22.44 5.18
C PRO A 69 -17.17 23.83 5.82
N GLU A 70 -17.37 23.90 7.13
CA GLU A 70 -16.65 24.93 7.87
C GLU A 70 -15.19 24.47 7.95
N ARG A 71 -14.26 25.31 7.51
CA ARG A 71 -12.84 25.19 7.85
C ARG A 71 -12.70 25.27 9.37
N ARG A 72 -13.02 24.20 10.08
CA ARG A 72 -12.64 24.04 11.46
C ARG A 72 -11.16 23.81 11.46
N SER A 73 -10.44 24.73 12.09
CA SER A 73 -9.11 24.49 12.62
C SER A 73 -9.14 23.16 13.34
N VAL A 74 -8.57 22.12 12.73
CA VAL A 74 -8.44 20.82 13.36
C VAL A 74 -7.63 21.08 14.62
N SER A 75 -8.27 20.90 15.78
CA SER A 75 -7.55 21.01 17.05
C SER A 75 -6.42 19.99 17.00
N ALA A 76 -5.20 20.42 17.31
CA ALA A 76 -4.08 19.51 17.39
C ALA A 76 -4.46 18.33 18.30
N PRO A 77 -4.10 17.08 17.93
CA PRO A 77 -4.39 15.93 18.76
C PRO A 77 -3.92 16.22 20.18
N SER A 78 -4.84 16.09 21.15
CA SER A 78 -4.47 16.25 22.55
C SER A 78 -3.60 15.06 22.91
N PRO A 79 -2.32 15.27 23.30
CA PRO A 79 -1.49 14.16 23.73
C PRO A 79 -2.12 13.56 24.98
N ILE A 80 -2.33 12.24 24.98
CA ILE A 80 -2.61 11.52 26.21
C ILE A 80 -1.28 11.47 26.95
N ASP A 81 -1.11 12.38 27.92
CA ASP A 81 0.11 12.51 28.72
C ASP A 81 0.24 11.30 29.66
N THR A 82 0.78 10.23 29.11
CA THR A 82 1.16 9.04 29.84
C THR A 82 2.66 8.89 29.69
N LYS A 83 3.39 9.16 30.78
CA LYS A 83 4.84 8.95 30.88
C LYS A 83 5.14 7.45 30.89
N LEU A 84 4.96 6.81 29.74
CA LEU A 84 5.52 5.50 29.48
C LEU A 84 7.01 5.64 29.15
N PRO A 85 7.83 4.61 29.45
CA PRO A 85 9.21 4.58 29.01
C PRO A 85 9.30 4.70 27.48
N ASP A 86 10.33 5.39 27.01
CA ASP A 86 10.63 5.48 25.59
C ASP A 86 10.83 4.07 25.02
N PHE A 87 9.97 3.71 24.07
CA PHE A 87 10.03 2.42 23.40
C PHE A 87 10.58 2.60 21.98
N VAL A 88 11.70 1.93 21.71
CA VAL A 88 12.32 1.84 20.39
C VAL A 88 12.41 0.36 20.03
N PRO A 89 11.73 -0.10 18.96
CA PRO A 89 11.76 -1.49 18.57
C PRO A 89 13.14 -1.81 17.99
N PRO A 90 13.64 -3.04 18.14
CA PRO A 90 14.88 -3.43 17.49
C PRO A 90 14.74 -3.32 15.97
N ALA A 91 15.86 -3.07 15.28
CA ALA A 91 15.89 -3.15 13.83
C ALA A 91 15.53 -4.56 13.35
N VAL A 92 14.98 -4.65 12.14
CA VAL A 92 14.73 -5.93 11.46
C VAL A 92 16.07 -6.66 11.28
N PRO A 93 16.20 -7.91 11.75
CA PRO A 93 17.42 -8.70 11.55
C PRO A 93 17.76 -8.86 10.06
N ALA A 94 19.06 -8.88 9.73
CA ALA A 94 19.51 -8.88 8.33
C ALA A 94 19.03 -10.09 7.51
N ASP A 95 18.90 -11.27 8.13
CA ASP A 95 18.36 -12.49 7.51
C ASP A 95 16.87 -12.37 7.20
N LYS A 96 16.11 -11.74 8.11
CA LYS A 96 14.70 -11.40 7.91
C LYS A 96 14.54 -10.36 6.81
N ALA A 97 15.35 -9.30 6.86
CA ALA A 97 15.38 -8.25 5.84
C ALA A 97 15.64 -8.85 4.45
N ALA A 98 16.66 -9.70 4.31
CA ALA A 98 17.00 -10.38 3.06
C ALA A 98 15.83 -11.23 2.51
N THR A 99 15.10 -11.93 3.38
CA THR A 99 13.94 -12.75 2.98
C THR A 99 12.75 -11.88 2.53
N LEU A 100 12.53 -10.77 3.23
CA LEU A 100 11.44 -9.84 2.91
C LEU A 100 11.70 -9.14 1.57
N VAL A 101 12.94 -8.73 1.31
CA VAL A 101 13.30 -8.02 0.07
C VAL A 101 13.64 -8.90 -1.11
N SER A 102 14.00 -10.18 -0.92
CA SER A 102 14.47 -11.05 -2.01
C SER A 102 13.53 -10.98 -3.22
N SER A 103 13.94 -10.19 -4.21
CA SER A 103 13.24 -9.95 -5.48
C SER A 103 13.43 -11.12 -6.45
N ASP A 104 14.24 -12.10 -6.06
CA ASP A 104 14.90 -12.98 -6.99
C ASP A 104 14.29 -14.38 -6.96
N GLY A 105 13.47 -14.66 -7.98
CA GLY A 105 13.80 -15.82 -8.79
C GLY A 105 15.16 -15.55 -9.42
N SER A 106 16.21 -16.19 -8.91
CA SER A 106 17.63 -16.06 -9.27
C SER A 106 17.98 -16.50 -10.69
N GLY A 107 17.15 -16.17 -11.70
CA GLY A 107 17.27 -16.62 -13.09
C GLY A 107 17.70 -15.55 -14.10
N ALA A 108 17.87 -14.29 -13.72
CA ALA A 108 18.08 -13.19 -14.69
C ALA A 108 19.33 -12.32 -14.46
N ARG A 109 20.31 -12.75 -13.65
CA ARG A 109 21.64 -12.10 -13.61
C ARG A 109 22.54 -12.49 -14.79
N ALA A 110 22.10 -13.39 -15.67
CA ALA A 110 22.87 -13.84 -16.83
C ALA A 110 22.12 -13.55 -18.13
N ALA A 111 22.33 -12.35 -18.70
CA ALA A 111 22.41 -12.05 -20.14
C ALA A 111 21.98 -10.61 -20.46
N SER A 112 22.93 -9.66 -20.42
CA SER A 112 23.18 -8.70 -21.52
C SER A 112 24.03 -7.53 -21.02
N ALA A 113 25.35 -7.68 -21.14
CA ALA A 113 26.31 -6.60 -20.97
C ALA A 113 26.34 -5.62 -22.18
N THR A 114 25.38 -5.70 -23.10
CA THR A 114 25.36 -4.94 -24.37
C THR A 114 24.23 -3.90 -24.48
N SER A 115 23.38 -3.73 -23.46
CA SER A 115 22.31 -2.72 -23.44
C SER A 115 22.57 -1.52 -22.50
N ALA A 116 23.69 -1.52 -21.76
CA ALA A 116 23.95 -0.60 -20.65
C ALA A 116 23.96 0.90 -21.01
N GLN A 117 24.12 1.27 -22.29
CA GLN A 117 24.13 2.67 -22.73
C GLN A 117 22.76 3.19 -23.20
N ALA A 118 21.77 2.32 -23.45
CA ALA A 118 20.40 2.73 -23.78
C ALA A 118 19.47 2.78 -22.55
N VAL A 119 19.86 2.16 -21.44
CA VAL A 119 19.03 1.99 -20.23
C VAL A 119 19.10 3.22 -19.28
N ALA A 120 20.19 3.99 -19.31
CA ALA A 120 20.37 5.14 -18.40
C ALA A 120 19.47 6.34 -18.72
N ALA A 121 19.02 6.50 -19.98
CA ALA A 121 18.15 7.60 -20.38
C ALA A 121 16.65 7.36 -20.07
N ALA A 122 16.25 6.13 -19.73
CA ALA A 122 14.86 5.75 -19.45
C ALA A 122 14.58 5.39 -17.97
N ALA A 123 15.62 5.26 -17.13
CA ALA A 123 15.52 4.73 -15.77
C ALA A 123 14.73 5.65 -14.82
N GLY A 124 14.91 6.98 -14.90
CA GLY A 124 14.16 7.97 -14.12
C GLY A 124 13.83 7.51 -12.68
N TRP A 125 12.56 7.63 -12.30
CA TRP A 125 12.06 7.12 -11.02
C TRP A 125 11.53 5.68 -11.06
N ARG A 126 11.34 5.10 -12.24
CA ARG A 126 10.59 3.84 -12.37
C ARG A 126 11.44 2.68 -11.84
N PRO A 127 10.86 1.72 -11.10
CA PRO A 127 11.62 0.57 -10.67
C PRO A 127 11.80 -0.44 -11.78
N GLU A 128 13.00 -1.03 -11.85
CA GLU A 128 13.33 -2.06 -12.83
C GLU A 128 12.46 -3.31 -12.64
N HIS A 129 12.34 -3.80 -11.41
CA HIS A 129 11.63 -5.04 -11.09
C HIS A 129 10.48 -4.82 -10.10
N VAL A 130 9.33 -5.42 -10.40
CA VAL A 130 8.18 -5.48 -9.48
C VAL A 130 7.62 -6.89 -9.49
N ARG A 131 7.47 -7.47 -8.31
CA ARG A 131 6.80 -8.74 -8.08
C ARG A 131 5.51 -8.51 -7.33
N VAL A 132 4.41 -9.00 -7.89
CA VAL A 132 3.08 -8.93 -7.27
C VAL A 132 2.69 -10.33 -6.81
N THR A 133 2.36 -10.46 -5.53
CA THR A 133 1.92 -11.71 -4.91
C THR A 133 0.52 -11.48 -4.33
N VAL A 134 -0.44 -12.29 -4.77
CA VAL A 134 -1.79 -12.35 -4.19
C VAL A 134 -1.93 -13.74 -3.57
N GLN A 135 -2.05 -13.81 -2.24
CA GLN A 135 -2.08 -15.09 -1.50
C GLN A 135 -3.12 -15.09 -0.40
N ARG A 136 -3.78 -16.23 -0.22
CA ARG A 136 -4.72 -16.47 0.88
C ARG A 136 -4.04 -17.22 2.00
N SER A 137 -4.24 -16.74 3.22
CA SER A 137 -3.93 -17.48 4.46
C SER A 137 -5.08 -17.29 5.43
N GLY A 138 -5.65 -18.39 5.92
CA GLY A 138 -6.82 -18.35 6.80
C GLY A 138 -7.98 -17.55 6.20
N SER A 139 -8.44 -16.53 6.96
CA SER A 139 -9.51 -15.61 6.60
C SER A 139 -9.03 -14.32 5.92
N SER A 140 -7.76 -14.26 5.53
CA SER A 140 -7.12 -13.09 4.95
C SER A 140 -6.67 -13.33 3.51
N GLN A 141 -6.77 -12.29 2.70
CA GLN A 141 -6.12 -12.17 1.40
C GLN A 141 -5.00 -11.14 1.51
N TYR A 142 -3.77 -11.58 1.27
CA TYR A 142 -2.57 -10.74 1.23
C TYR A 142 -2.31 -10.31 -0.21
N ILE A 143 -2.06 -9.02 -0.37
CA ILE A 143 -1.59 -8.41 -1.61
C ILE A 143 -0.24 -7.79 -1.30
N THR A 144 0.83 -8.36 -1.84
CA THR A 144 2.21 -7.94 -1.59
C THR A 144 2.87 -7.50 -2.88
N ASN A 145 3.48 -6.31 -2.86
CA ASN A 145 4.36 -5.83 -3.92
C ASN A 145 5.78 -5.79 -3.40
N LYS A 146 6.70 -6.53 -4.03
CA LYS A 146 8.15 -6.39 -3.82
C LYS A 146 8.75 -5.64 -4.99
N ILE A 147 9.43 -4.53 -4.72
CA ILE A 147 9.91 -3.58 -5.70
C ILE A 147 11.42 -3.45 -5.54
N ASN A 148 12.13 -3.55 -6.66
CA ASN A 148 13.56 -3.26 -6.73
C ASN A 148 13.79 -2.27 -7.87
N TRP A 149 14.43 -1.15 -7.55
CA TRP A 149 14.64 -0.08 -8.51
C TRP A 149 15.74 -0.37 -9.52
N GLY A 150 16.69 -1.26 -9.20
CA GLY A 150 17.81 -1.58 -10.08
C GLY A 150 18.57 -0.33 -10.50
N GLY A 151 18.52 -0.02 -11.80
CA GLY A 151 19.09 1.21 -12.36
C GLY A 151 18.27 2.50 -12.16
N GLY A 152 17.00 2.41 -11.72
CA GLY A 152 16.15 3.56 -11.40
C GLY A 152 16.36 4.08 -9.96
N ASN A 153 15.66 5.16 -9.57
CA ASN A 153 15.76 5.66 -8.20
C ASN A 153 14.50 6.42 -7.73
N PRO A 154 13.89 6.10 -6.57
CA PRO A 154 12.73 6.85 -6.06
C PRO A 154 13.04 8.33 -5.78
N ARG A 155 14.32 8.69 -5.53
CA ARG A 155 14.78 10.08 -5.38
C ARG A 155 14.72 10.90 -6.66
N ALA A 156 14.55 10.25 -7.82
CA ALA A 156 14.33 10.93 -9.09
C ALA A 156 12.88 11.40 -9.27
N ILE A 157 11.97 11.08 -8.34
CA ILE A 157 10.63 11.66 -8.30
C ILE A 157 10.76 13.13 -7.91
N PRO A 158 10.30 14.07 -8.75
CA PRO A 158 10.37 15.48 -8.42
C PRO A 158 9.40 15.80 -7.30
N GLY A 159 9.89 16.49 -6.26
CA GLY A 159 9.00 17.11 -5.30
C GLY A 159 8.15 18.18 -6.00
N PRO A 160 6.86 18.35 -5.65
CA PRO A 160 6.14 17.67 -4.59
C PRO A 160 5.17 16.60 -5.13
N TRP A 161 5.66 15.59 -5.83
CA TRP A 161 4.86 14.45 -6.30
C TRP A 161 4.95 13.26 -5.32
N GLY A 162 3.81 12.63 -5.06
CA GLY A 162 3.72 11.37 -4.35
C GLY A 162 3.86 10.16 -5.27
N LEU A 163 3.92 8.97 -4.68
CA LEU A 163 3.96 7.69 -5.36
C LEU A 163 2.87 6.78 -4.79
N GLU A 164 2.14 6.11 -5.65
CA GLU A 164 1.19 5.06 -5.27
C GLU A 164 1.59 3.73 -5.88
N VAL A 165 1.52 2.68 -5.06
CA VAL A 165 1.80 1.29 -5.44
C VAL A 165 0.52 0.50 -5.28
N GLY A 166 -0.10 0.12 -6.39
CA GLY A 166 -1.44 -0.47 -6.41
C GLY A 166 -1.53 -1.83 -7.10
N THR A 167 -2.41 -2.69 -6.57
CA THR A 167 -2.92 -3.88 -7.26
C THR A 167 -4.43 -3.86 -7.22
N ASP A 168 -5.06 -3.71 -8.38
CA ASP A 168 -6.50 -3.54 -8.47
C ASP A 168 -7.19 -4.87 -8.77
N LEU A 169 -8.30 -5.11 -8.08
CA LEU A 169 -9.16 -6.25 -8.30
C LEU A 169 -10.31 -5.83 -9.21
N TYR A 170 -10.63 -6.65 -10.22
CA TYR A 170 -11.71 -6.37 -11.16
C TYR A 170 -12.72 -7.52 -11.23
N ASN A 171 -13.98 -7.13 -11.39
CA ASN A 171 -15.09 -8.00 -11.78
C ASN A 171 -15.85 -7.37 -12.98
N ASN A 172 -17.07 -7.85 -13.26
CA ASN A 172 -17.87 -7.41 -14.40
C ASN A 172 -19.00 -6.42 -14.02
N ALA A 173 -19.05 -5.94 -12.78
CA ALA A 173 -20.05 -4.97 -12.35
C ALA A 173 -19.85 -3.63 -13.05
N THR A 174 -20.95 -3.01 -13.45
CA THR A 174 -20.98 -1.71 -14.12
C THR A 174 -21.49 -0.62 -13.18
N GLY A 175 -21.24 0.64 -13.54
CA GLY A 175 -21.59 1.81 -12.75
C GLY A 175 -20.39 2.42 -12.02
N THR A 176 -20.67 3.46 -11.24
CA THR A 176 -19.69 4.25 -10.51
C THR A 176 -20.13 4.41 -9.07
N ARG A 177 -19.18 4.26 -8.15
CA ARG A 177 -19.40 4.50 -6.72
C ARG A 177 -19.79 5.95 -6.49
N GLY A 178 -20.68 6.19 -5.53
CA GLY A 178 -21.19 7.54 -5.24
C GLY A 178 -22.07 8.17 -6.34
N SER A 179 -22.33 7.50 -7.47
CA SER A 179 -23.23 8.02 -8.50
C SER A 179 -24.68 8.10 -7.98
N VAL A 180 -25.34 9.20 -8.30
CA VAL A 180 -26.78 9.41 -8.06
C VAL A 180 -27.61 9.22 -9.34
N ILE A 181 -26.96 8.94 -10.48
CA ILE A 181 -27.62 8.78 -11.77
C ILE A 181 -28.20 7.36 -11.84
N PRO A 182 -29.53 7.19 -12.02
CA PRO A 182 -30.14 5.88 -12.16
C PRO A 182 -29.50 5.05 -13.28
N GLY A 183 -29.20 3.78 -13.00
CA GLY A 183 -28.49 2.89 -13.93
C GLY A 183 -26.96 2.98 -13.89
N GLN A 184 -26.39 3.94 -13.16
CA GLN A 184 -24.96 4.03 -12.87
C GLN A 184 -24.62 3.79 -11.39
N ILE A 185 -25.62 3.50 -10.58
CA ILE A 185 -25.48 3.23 -9.14
C ILE A 185 -24.98 1.80 -8.96
N CYS A 186 -24.00 1.61 -8.07
CA CYS A 186 -23.55 0.27 -7.72
C CYS A 186 -24.67 -0.56 -7.07
N GLY A 187 -24.73 -1.83 -7.45
CA GLY A 187 -25.60 -2.80 -6.79
C GLY A 187 -25.23 -2.99 -5.31
N PRO A 188 -26.12 -3.58 -4.50
CA PRO A 188 -25.82 -3.85 -3.10
C PRO A 188 -24.56 -4.71 -2.94
N ASN A 189 -23.77 -4.44 -1.90
CA ASN A 189 -22.55 -5.19 -1.56
C ASN A 189 -21.50 -5.27 -2.67
N PHE A 190 -21.47 -4.33 -3.63
CA PHE A 190 -20.52 -4.35 -4.74
C PHE A 190 -19.05 -4.49 -4.28
N ARG A 191 -18.67 -3.83 -3.17
CA ARG A 191 -17.32 -3.88 -2.58
C ARG A 191 -16.90 -5.29 -2.13
N ASP A 192 -17.88 -6.16 -1.89
CA ASP A 192 -17.64 -7.53 -1.42
C ASP A 192 -17.51 -8.51 -2.60
N GLN A 193 -17.89 -8.13 -3.82
CA GLN A 193 -17.93 -9.02 -5.01
C GLN A 193 -16.54 -9.25 -5.65
N PHE A 194 -15.53 -9.43 -4.82
CA PHE A 194 -14.14 -9.63 -5.21
C PHE A 194 -13.50 -10.72 -4.35
N ILE A 195 -12.26 -11.10 -4.67
CA ILE A 195 -11.49 -12.04 -3.86
C ILE A 195 -11.11 -11.45 -2.49
N ALA A 196 -10.98 -10.12 -2.41
CA ALA A 196 -10.72 -9.37 -1.19
C ALA A 196 -11.49 -8.06 -1.14
N LYS A 197 -11.82 -7.63 0.07
CA LYS A 197 -12.48 -6.35 0.36
C LYS A 197 -11.44 -5.23 0.34
N ASN A 198 -11.82 -4.07 -0.19
CA ASN A 198 -10.94 -2.89 -0.24
C ASN A 198 -11.21 -1.85 0.87
N TYR A 199 -11.95 -2.24 1.90
CA TYR A 199 -12.28 -1.40 3.05
C TYR A 199 -12.07 -2.18 4.35
N SER A 200 -11.72 -1.47 5.41
CA SER A 200 -11.37 -2.06 6.71
C SER A 200 -10.34 -3.18 6.54
N PHE A 201 -9.13 -2.81 6.11
CA PHE A 201 -8.01 -3.74 6.10
C PHE A 201 -7.72 -4.23 7.52
N LYS A 202 -7.33 -5.50 7.66
CA LYS A 202 -6.82 -6.01 8.93
C LYS A 202 -5.53 -5.29 9.29
N SER A 203 -4.64 -5.20 8.31
CA SER A 203 -3.40 -4.46 8.43
C SER A 203 -2.90 -3.99 7.06
N TRP A 204 -2.01 -3.00 7.07
CA TRP A 204 -1.15 -2.70 5.93
C TRP A 204 0.24 -2.36 6.43
N THR A 205 1.25 -2.68 5.62
CA THR A 205 2.66 -2.45 5.96
C THR A 205 3.44 -2.00 4.75
N THR A 206 4.45 -1.18 5.03
CA THR A 206 5.55 -0.87 4.13
C THR A 206 6.85 -1.23 4.83
N PHE A 207 7.78 -1.80 4.08
CA PHE A 207 9.07 -2.22 4.57
C PHE A 207 10.18 -1.86 3.59
N ASN A 208 11.26 -1.29 4.11
CA ASN A 208 12.49 -1.05 3.40
C ASN A 208 13.68 -1.41 4.30
N PRO A 209 14.59 -2.28 3.85
CA PRO A 209 15.71 -2.75 4.66
C PRO A 209 16.69 -1.62 4.99
N ASP A 210 16.79 -0.58 4.15
CA ASP A 210 17.71 0.54 4.29
C ASP A 210 17.15 1.68 5.15
N GLY A 211 15.91 1.55 5.65
CA GLY A 211 15.29 2.51 6.57
C GLY A 211 14.63 3.72 5.92
N GLY A 212 14.40 4.77 6.70
CA GLY A 212 13.82 6.04 6.25
C GLY A 212 12.32 6.02 5.93
N MET A 213 11.59 4.94 6.27
CA MET A 213 10.20 4.77 5.83
C MET A 213 9.24 5.78 6.45
N ALA A 214 9.40 6.11 7.73
CA ALA A 214 8.58 7.14 8.38
C ALA A 214 8.66 8.50 7.67
N ALA A 215 9.83 8.86 7.13
CA ALA A 215 10.03 10.13 6.44
C ALA A 215 9.27 10.22 5.10
N THR A 216 8.89 9.09 4.50
CA THR A 216 8.12 9.03 3.23
C THR A 216 6.62 9.26 3.42
N HIS A 217 6.15 9.31 4.68
CA HIS A 217 4.74 9.42 5.08
C HIS A 217 3.81 8.47 4.30
N PRO A 218 3.95 7.15 4.49
CA PRO A 218 3.11 6.19 3.79
C PRO A 218 1.69 6.17 4.38
N TYR A 219 0.73 5.87 3.51
CA TYR A 219 -0.70 5.75 3.80
C TYR A 219 -1.31 4.59 3.02
N ALA A 220 -2.31 3.90 3.58
CA ALA A 220 -3.13 2.98 2.82
C ALA A 220 -4.33 3.69 2.20
N ASP A 221 -4.68 3.24 1.00
CA ASP A 221 -5.87 3.68 0.32
C ASP A 221 -7.09 2.84 0.68
N TYR A 222 -7.88 3.38 1.59
CA TYR A 222 -9.17 2.89 2.06
C TYR A 222 -10.38 3.51 1.34
N ASN A 223 -10.19 4.51 0.46
CA ASN A 223 -11.27 5.34 -0.07
C ASN A 223 -11.33 5.20 -1.58
N ASP A 224 -12.39 4.56 -2.02
CA ASP A 224 -12.57 4.13 -3.39
C ASP A 224 -13.78 4.82 -4.04
N LEU A 225 -14.24 5.95 -3.50
CA LEU A 225 -15.54 6.55 -3.84
C LEU A 225 -15.73 6.84 -5.34
N LEU A 226 -14.65 6.89 -6.12
CA LEU A 226 -14.69 7.07 -7.58
C LEU A 226 -14.33 5.81 -8.38
N ASP A 227 -13.98 4.70 -7.74
CA ASP A 227 -13.83 3.44 -8.45
C ASP A 227 -15.15 3.07 -9.15
N SER A 228 -15.03 2.42 -10.31
CA SER A 228 -16.19 1.76 -10.88
C SER A 228 -16.68 0.68 -9.92
N CYS A 229 -17.95 0.30 -10.04
CA CYS A 229 -18.51 -0.75 -9.18
C CYS A 229 -17.78 -2.09 -9.36
N GLY A 230 -17.11 -2.27 -10.51
CA GLY A 230 -16.35 -3.47 -10.84
C GLY A 230 -14.84 -3.37 -10.63
N ARG A 231 -14.35 -2.37 -9.89
CA ARG A 231 -12.94 -2.24 -9.48
C ARG A 231 -12.84 -2.07 -7.98
N ASN A 232 -11.96 -2.81 -7.32
CA ASN A 232 -11.51 -2.58 -5.93
C ASN A 232 -10.02 -2.22 -6.00
N SER A 233 -9.68 -0.94 -5.88
CA SER A 233 -8.28 -0.50 -5.79
C SER A 233 -7.67 -0.90 -4.45
N MET A 234 -6.47 -1.47 -4.48
CA MET A 234 -5.72 -1.88 -3.27
C MET A 234 -4.33 -1.24 -3.33
N THR A 235 -4.20 -0.08 -2.71
CA THR A 235 -3.06 0.81 -2.92
C THR A 235 -2.43 1.24 -1.59
N ILE A 236 -1.11 1.34 -1.60
CA ILE A 236 -0.35 2.04 -0.57
C ILE A 236 0.38 3.19 -1.23
N GLY A 237 0.16 4.40 -0.71
CA GLY A 237 0.76 5.63 -1.19
C GLY A 237 1.89 6.13 -0.29
N PHE A 238 2.69 7.02 -0.85
CA PHE A 238 3.83 7.69 -0.22
C PHE A 238 3.77 9.16 -0.58
N GLN A 239 3.65 10.03 0.43
CA GLN A 239 3.60 11.48 0.22
C GLN A 239 4.95 12.03 -0.28
N ASP A 240 6.04 11.54 0.32
CA ASP A 240 7.40 12.00 0.04
C ASP A 240 8.29 10.83 -0.41
N PRO A 241 8.00 10.18 -1.55
CA PRO A 241 8.76 9.01 -2.00
C PRO A 241 10.24 9.32 -2.27
N GLN A 242 10.58 10.58 -2.56
CA GLN A 242 11.95 11.06 -2.72
C GLN A 242 12.79 10.97 -1.42
N LYS A 243 12.16 10.79 -0.26
CA LYS A 243 12.86 10.58 1.01
C LYS A 243 13.21 9.11 1.27
N MET A 244 12.78 8.20 0.40
CA MET A 244 13.12 6.78 0.50
C MET A 244 14.64 6.60 0.42
N VAL A 245 15.15 5.77 1.32
CA VAL A 245 16.54 5.33 1.32
C VAL A 245 16.60 3.98 0.60
N GLY A 246 17.72 3.66 -0.04
CA GLY A 246 17.84 2.37 -0.71
C GLY A 246 17.10 2.27 -2.03
N LEU A 247 17.04 1.05 -2.55
CA LEU A 247 16.47 0.71 -3.85
C LEU A 247 15.43 -0.41 -3.76
N GLU A 248 14.96 -0.73 -2.56
CA GLU A 248 14.03 -1.83 -2.31
C GLU A 248 12.83 -1.37 -1.48
N LEU A 249 11.65 -1.85 -1.84
CA LEU A 249 10.42 -1.59 -1.10
C LEU A 249 9.54 -2.82 -1.13
N THR A 250 8.99 -3.18 0.02
CA THR A 250 7.87 -4.12 0.12
C THR A 250 6.64 -3.36 0.60
N THR A 251 5.53 -3.47 -0.11
CA THR A 251 4.22 -3.03 0.37
C THR A 251 3.33 -4.26 0.54
N GLN A 252 2.49 -4.26 1.57
CA GLN A 252 1.56 -5.35 1.81
C GLN A 252 0.26 -4.84 2.42
N ILE A 253 -0.86 -5.29 1.83
CA ILE A 253 -2.19 -5.11 2.39
C ILE A 253 -2.70 -6.48 2.81
N GLU A 254 -3.19 -6.56 4.03
CA GLU A 254 -3.94 -7.70 4.54
C GLU A 254 -5.43 -7.34 4.58
N ALA A 255 -6.18 -7.92 3.66
CA ALA A 255 -7.59 -7.65 3.50
C ALA A 255 -8.43 -8.87 3.90
N ARG A 256 -9.67 -8.60 4.34
CA ARG A 256 -10.67 -9.65 4.51
C ARG A 256 -11.06 -10.24 3.16
N LEU A 257 -11.44 -11.51 3.16
CA LEU A 257 -12.00 -12.15 1.96
C LEU A 257 -13.28 -11.43 1.51
N GLY A 258 -13.41 -11.25 0.20
CA GLY A 258 -14.72 -10.97 -0.39
C GLY A 258 -15.51 -12.27 -0.62
N VAL A 259 -16.64 -12.17 -1.30
CA VAL A 259 -17.55 -13.31 -1.51
C VAL A 259 -17.20 -14.14 -2.73
N THR A 260 -16.28 -13.68 -3.59
CA THR A 260 -15.87 -14.44 -4.78
C THR A 260 -14.57 -15.20 -4.52
N SER A 261 -14.41 -16.33 -5.20
CA SER A 261 -13.19 -17.13 -5.12
C SER A 261 -12.05 -16.57 -5.98
N SER A 262 -12.34 -15.64 -6.90
CA SER A 262 -11.37 -15.09 -7.83
C SER A 262 -11.68 -13.67 -8.23
N SER A 263 -10.67 -12.96 -8.73
CA SER A 263 -10.80 -11.64 -9.35
C SER A 263 -9.79 -11.49 -10.47
N ARG A 264 -10.16 -10.73 -11.50
CA ARG A 264 -9.16 -10.26 -12.47
C ARG A 264 -8.27 -9.23 -11.80
N LEU A 265 -7.04 -9.10 -12.27
CA LEU A 265 -6.08 -8.15 -11.71
C LEU A 265 -5.61 -7.12 -12.73
N GLY A 266 -5.38 -5.92 -12.22
CA GLY A 266 -4.50 -4.91 -12.80
C GLY A 266 -3.57 -4.37 -11.73
N GLY A 267 -2.64 -3.52 -12.11
CA GLY A 267 -1.74 -2.93 -11.14
C GLY A 267 -0.68 -2.06 -11.79
N GLY A 268 -0.13 -1.17 -11.00
CA GLY A 268 0.88 -0.23 -11.44
C GLY A 268 1.46 0.57 -10.30
N LEU A 269 2.52 1.28 -10.63
CA LEU A 269 2.99 2.40 -9.82
C LEU A 269 2.63 3.68 -10.55
N GLN A 270 2.17 4.69 -9.82
CA GLN A 270 1.80 5.98 -10.40
C GLN A 270 2.30 7.13 -9.55
N LEU A 271 2.73 8.20 -10.22
CA LEU A 271 3.00 9.48 -9.59
C LEU A 271 1.69 10.23 -9.43
N VAL A 272 1.45 10.74 -8.23
CA VAL A 272 0.24 11.50 -7.88
C VAL A 272 0.61 12.90 -7.39
N ASN A 273 -0.22 13.89 -7.71
CA ASN A 273 -0.13 15.23 -7.16
C ASN A 273 -1.51 15.67 -6.67
N GLY A 274 -1.61 16.81 -5.97
CA GLY A 274 -2.89 17.29 -5.45
C GLY A 274 -4.01 17.42 -6.51
N SER A 275 -3.70 17.61 -7.80
CA SER A 275 -4.70 17.76 -8.88
C SER A 275 -5.18 16.43 -9.45
N SER A 276 -4.40 15.36 -9.32
CA SER A 276 -4.83 13.99 -9.59
C SER A 276 -5.88 13.50 -8.59
N CYS A 277 -6.09 14.22 -7.49
CA CYS A 277 -6.88 13.79 -6.34
C CYS A 277 -8.36 14.20 -6.37
N PRO A 278 -8.75 15.40 -6.85
CA PRO A 278 -10.17 15.78 -6.94
C PRO A 278 -10.80 15.60 -8.34
N SER A 279 -10.03 15.38 -9.42
CA SER A 279 -10.53 15.60 -10.79
C SER A 279 -10.40 14.45 -11.80
N ASP A 280 -9.69 13.36 -11.49
CA ASP A 280 -9.57 12.23 -12.40
C ASP A 280 -10.25 11.00 -11.80
N GLY A 281 -11.49 10.73 -12.23
CA GLY A 281 -12.33 9.61 -11.80
C GLY A 281 -11.79 8.22 -12.20
N SER A 282 -10.49 8.08 -12.39
CA SER A 282 -9.75 6.84 -12.62
C SER A 282 -8.74 6.52 -11.50
N ILE A 283 -8.57 7.42 -10.53
CA ILE A 283 -7.57 7.33 -9.44
C ILE A 283 -8.29 7.05 -8.12
N ALA A 284 -7.68 6.18 -7.30
CA ALA A 284 -8.16 5.86 -5.96
C ALA A 284 -8.01 7.09 -5.03
N LEU A 285 -8.82 7.15 -3.98
CA LEU A 285 -9.29 8.39 -3.37
C LEU A 285 -8.97 8.51 -1.88
N THR A 286 -7.94 7.89 -1.28
CA THR A 286 -7.52 8.37 0.06
C THR A 286 -6.60 9.56 -0.09
N ASP A 287 -7.08 10.72 0.35
CA ASP A 287 -6.32 11.91 0.69
C ASP A 287 -4.85 11.87 0.29
N CYS A 288 -4.54 12.47 -0.86
CA CYS A 288 -3.22 12.90 -1.25
C CYS A 288 -2.63 13.82 -0.18
N MET A 289 -2.23 13.22 0.95
CA MET A 289 -2.11 13.90 2.22
C MET A 289 -1.13 15.04 2.05
N LYS A 290 -1.65 16.27 2.03
CA LYS A 290 -0.86 17.50 1.90
C LYS A 290 0.06 17.53 0.65
N ILE A 291 -0.20 16.72 -0.37
CA ILE A 291 0.51 16.81 -1.65
C ILE A 291 -0.07 18.00 -2.40
N PRO A 292 0.70 19.08 -2.60
CA PRO A 292 0.19 20.29 -3.22
C PRO A 292 -0.11 20.07 -4.72
N ASN A 293 -0.99 20.91 -5.26
CA ASN A 293 -1.21 21.00 -6.70
C ASN A 293 0.07 21.51 -7.37
N THR A 294 0.51 20.82 -8.42
CA THR A 294 1.72 21.18 -9.18
C THR A 294 1.56 20.78 -10.65
N THR A 295 2.38 21.35 -11.53
CA THR A 295 2.38 21.01 -12.95
C THR A 295 2.96 19.61 -13.17
N ALA A 296 2.48 18.93 -14.23
CA ALA A 296 3.01 17.64 -14.66
C ALA A 296 4.55 17.70 -14.80
N PRO A 297 5.28 16.68 -14.32
CA PRO A 297 6.73 16.79 -14.14
C PRO A 297 7.54 16.61 -15.43
N GLY A 298 6.89 16.51 -16.59
CA GLY A 298 7.56 16.27 -17.88
C GLY A 298 8.24 14.90 -17.99
N ILE A 299 7.99 14.00 -17.05
CA ILE A 299 8.49 12.61 -17.02
C ILE A 299 7.29 11.64 -17.04
N PRO A 300 7.49 10.36 -17.42
CA PRO A 300 6.44 9.35 -17.31
C PRO A 300 5.87 9.32 -15.90
N ASN A 301 4.55 9.38 -15.76
CA ASN A 301 3.85 9.41 -14.48
C ASN A 301 3.35 8.04 -14.02
N SER A 302 3.64 6.98 -14.78
CA SER A 302 3.18 5.64 -14.44
C SER A 302 4.18 4.57 -14.88
N ARG A 303 4.08 3.41 -14.22
CA ARG A 303 4.81 2.19 -14.53
C ARG A 303 3.88 1.00 -14.34
N LEU A 304 3.41 0.43 -15.45
CA LEU A 304 2.50 -0.71 -15.43
C LEU A 304 3.18 -1.94 -14.79
N THR A 305 2.46 -2.67 -13.93
CA THR A 305 2.94 -3.95 -13.37
C THR A 305 2.09 -5.09 -13.92
N LEU A 306 0.77 -4.99 -13.81
CA LEU A 306 -0.19 -5.97 -14.31
C LEU A 306 -1.17 -5.30 -15.27
N SER A 307 -1.19 -5.77 -16.52
CA SER A 307 -2.15 -5.30 -17.52
C SER A 307 -3.49 -6.01 -17.40
N THR A 308 -4.58 -5.25 -17.29
CA THR A 308 -5.95 -5.78 -17.32
C THR A 308 -6.28 -6.46 -18.66
N SER A 309 -5.64 -6.03 -19.77
CA SER A 309 -5.83 -6.62 -21.10
C SER A 309 -5.35 -8.07 -21.23
N LYS A 310 -4.53 -8.54 -20.28
CA LYS A 310 -4.03 -9.92 -20.25
C LYS A 310 -4.95 -10.87 -19.50
N ASN A 311 -6.08 -10.39 -18.96
CA ASN A 311 -7.05 -11.18 -18.19
C ASN A 311 -6.39 -12.02 -17.09
N TRP A 312 -5.41 -11.45 -16.39
CA TRP A 312 -4.80 -12.10 -15.24
C TRP A 312 -5.84 -12.33 -14.15
N VAL A 313 -5.90 -13.55 -13.60
CA VAL A 313 -6.84 -13.93 -12.55
C VAL A 313 -6.08 -14.45 -11.34
N ALA A 314 -6.39 -13.93 -10.16
CA ALA A 314 -6.01 -14.54 -8.88
C ALA A 314 -7.08 -15.55 -8.45
N ASN A 315 -6.68 -16.77 -8.12
CA ASN A 315 -7.56 -17.80 -7.53
C ASN A 315 -6.76 -18.91 -6.80
N PRO A 316 -6.76 -18.94 -5.45
CA PRO A 316 -6.68 -17.78 -4.57
C PRO A 316 -5.24 -17.25 -4.45
N ASN A 317 -4.27 -18.03 -4.94
CA ASN A 317 -2.85 -17.77 -4.86
C ASN A 317 -2.28 -17.60 -6.27
N LYS A 318 -1.66 -16.46 -6.54
CA LYS A 318 -0.99 -16.23 -7.81
C LYS A 318 0.07 -15.15 -7.69
N CYS A 319 1.16 -15.34 -8.42
CA CYS A 319 2.31 -14.45 -8.40
C CYS A 319 2.73 -14.09 -9.81
N TRP A 320 3.23 -12.87 -9.95
CA TRP A 320 3.71 -12.31 -11.20
C TRP A 320 4.96 -11.49 -10.98
N GLN A 321 5.76 -11.38 -12.04
CA GLN A 321 6.94 -10.54 -12.07
C GLN A 321 6.94 -9.70 -13.35
N SER A 322 7.14 -8.40 -13.20
CA SER A 322 7.34 -7.42 -14.27
C SER A 322 8.76 -6.86 -14.17
N SER A 323 9.40 -6.63 -15.30
CA SER A 323 10.78 -6.13 -15.39
C SER A 323 10.91 -5.00 -16.42
N GLY A 324 12.13 -4.48 -16.60
CA GLY A 324 12.43 -3.49 -17.63
C GLY A 324 11.61 -2.21 -17.48
N TYR A 325 11.47 -1.71 -16.25
CA TYR A 325 10.80 -0.43 -15.98
C TYR A 325 9.31 -0.37 -16.38
N GLY A 326 8.68 -1.53 -16.54
CA GLY A 326 7.29 -1.68 -17.02
C GLY A 326 7.17 -1.89 -18.53
N ASP A 327 8.28 -1.82 -19.27
CA ASP A 327 8.30 -2.01 -20.72
C ASP A 327 8.21 -3.51 -21.09
N ILE A 328 8.53 -4.40 -20.15
CA ILE A 328 8.37 -5.85 -20.29
C ILE A 328 7.08 -6.29 -19.58
N SER A 329 6.19 -6.92 -20.35
CA SER A 329 4.95 -7.51 -19.84
C SER A 329 5.22 -8.48 -18.70
N ALA A 330 4.40 -8.43 -17.66
CA ALA A 330 4.52 -9.36 -16.55
C ALA A 330 4.36 -10.82 -16.98
N VAL A 331 5.12 -11.69 -16.32
CA VAL A 331 5.03 -13.14 -16.45
C VAL A 331 4.51 -13.74 -15.15
N ALA A 332 3.63 -14.75 -15.25
CA ALA A 332 3.20 -15.52 -14.08
C ALA A 332 4.37 -16.36 -13.57
N THR A 333 4.54 -16.42 -12.25
CA THR A 333 5.62 -17.16 -11.59
C THR A 333 5.08 -18.02 -10.46
N THR A 334 5.92 -18.92 -9.94
CA THR A 334 5.62 -19.65 -8.70
C THR A 334 5.69 -18.68 -7.53
N CYS A 335 4.69 -18.71 -6.65
CA CYS A 335 4.76 -17.98 -5.39
C CYS A 335 5.85 -18.57 -4.50
N ILE A 336 6.79 -17.72 -4.08
CA ILE A 336 7.80 -18.08 -3.09
C ILE A 336 7.18 -17.70 -1.73
N PRO A 337 7.26 -18.58 -0.71
CA PRO A 337 6.75 -18.32 0.63
C PRO A 337 7.27 -17.03 1.26
#